data_AF-A0A3S4FUU8-F1
#
_entry.id   AF-A0A3S4FUU8-F1
#
_cell.length_a   1.000
_cell.length_b   1.000
_cell.length_c   1.000
_cell.angle_alpha   90.00
_cell.angle_beta   90.00
_cell.angle_gamma   90.00
#
_symmetry.space_group_name_H-M   'P 1'
#
loop_
_entity.id
_entity.type
_entity.pdbx_description
1 polymer ?
#
loop_
_entity_poly.entity_id
_entity_poly.type
_entity_poly.pdbx_seq_one_letter_code
_entity_poly.pdbx_strand_id
1 'polypeptide(L)'
;MASGIKMKIQFEADFISRYVFQPIYSSDGRLLAVEILSRFDSLDGDLAMPTEIGVGLLTPRQRVALFNEQLLLIEQYASWFIEHQVLLSINIEQSVAELIVNDRHVAQRLQRLPFMVLEISEGFPQLSAGKKMSRFAGSVSGLRYGWMTLAPARHR
;
A
#
# COMPACT_ATOMS: atom_id res chain seq x y z
N MET A 1 18.16 7.20 -18.45
CA MET A 1 16.81 7.35 -19.04
C MET A 1 15.95 6.23 -18.48
N ALA A 2 15.05 6.52 -17.54
CA ALA A 2 14.14 5.51 -17.00
C ALA A 2 12.99 5.30 -17.99
N SER A 3 13.01 4.19 -18.71
CA SER A 3 11.91 3.76 -19.58
C SER A 3 10.74 3.35 -18.68
N GLY A 4 9.79 4.26 -18.49
CA GLY A 4 8.54 3.94 -17.81
C GLY A 4 7.81 2.83 -18.56
N ILE A 5 7.55 1.71 -17.88
CA ILE A 5 6.71 0.64 -18.40
C ILE A 5 5.30 1.22 -18.54
N LYS A 6 4.88 1.46 -19.79
CA LYS A 6 3.53 1.91 -20.11
C LYS A 6 2.65 0.67 -20.25
N MET A 7 2.06 0.21 -19.14
CA MET A 7 1.10 -0.90 -19.17
C MET A 7 -0.33 -0.34 -19.14
N LYS A 8 -1.14 -0.75 -20.12
CA LYS A 8 -2.54 -0.32 -20.31
C LYS A 8 -3.46 -1.34 -19.63
N ILE A 9 -3.94 -1.03 -18.43
CA ILE A 9 -5.10 -1.74 -17.87
C ILE A 9 -6.32 -0.94 -18.32
N GLN A 10 -7.13 -1.51 -19.22
CA GLN A 10 -8.43 -0.95 -19.57
C GLN A 10 -9.37 -1.17 -18.37
N PHE A 11 -9.60 -0.09 -17.62
CA PHE A 11 -10.68 -0.03 -16.63
C PHE A 11 -12.01 0.18 -17.37
N GLU A 12 -13.11 -0.41 -16.89
CA GLU A 12 -14.49 -0.02 -17.29
C GLU A 12 -14.88 1.38 -16.77
N ALA A 13 -13.89 2.18 -16.35
CA ALA A 13 -14.01 3.58 -16.01
C ALA A 13 -12.84 4.32 -16.66
N ASP A 14 -13.11 5.50 -17.22
CA ASP A 14 -12.23 6.26 -18.14
C ASP A 14 -10.98 6.88 -17.49
N PHE A 15 -10.24 6.13 -16.67
CA PHE A 15 -9.05 6.64 -15.97
C PHE A 15 -7.85 5.70 -15.95
N ILE A 16 -6.66 6.31 -15.82
CA ILE A 16 -5.34 5.67 -15.74
C ILE A 16 -4.79 5.88 -14.33
N SER A 17 -4.27 4.81 -13.72
CA SER A 17 -3.57 4.91 -12.43
C SER A 17 -2.09 5.28 -12.60
N ARG A 18 -1.61 6.20 -11.77
CA ARG A 18 -0.18 6.50 -11.57
C ARG A 18 0.18 6.40 -10.10
N TYR A 19 1.42 6.05 -9.83
CA TYR A 19 1.93 5.95 -8.46
C TYR A 19 2.83 7.12 -8.12
N VAL A 20 2.63 7.69 -6.94
CA VAL A 20 3.50 8.71 -6.37
C VAL A 20 3.98 8.24 -5.00
N PHE A 21 5.21 8.59 -4.66
CA PHE A 21 5.82 8.26 -3.37
C PHE A 21 5.97 9.55 -2.57
N GLN A 22 5.28 9.62 -1.43
CA GLN A 22 5.33 10.78 -0.55
C GLN A 22 6.35 10.53 0.57
N PRO A 23 7.45 11.30 0.64
CA PRO A 23 8.49 11.07 1.63
C PRO A 23 8.07 11.57 3.02
N ILE A 24 8.52 10.87 4.05
CA ILE A 24 8.33 11.20 5.46
C ILE A 24 9.72 11.35 6.09
N TYR A 25 10.02 12.54 6.59
CA TYR A 25 11.32 12.88 7.17
C TYR A 25 11.25 13.03 8.69
N SER A 26 12.35 12.74 9.39
CA SER A 26 12.54 13.21 10.77
C SER A 26 12.84 14.70 10.80
N SER A 27 12.76 15.29 11.99
CA SER A 27 13.07 16.70 12.23
C SER A 27 14.50 17.10 11.88
N ASP A 28 15.43 16.14 11.84
CA ASP A 28 16.83 16.32 11.40
C ASP A 28 17.03 16.12 9.89
N GLY A 29 15.96 15.89 9.12
CA GLY A 29 16.00 15.78 7.66
C GLY A 29 16.33 14.37 7.12
N ARG A 30 16.48 13.36 7.98
CA ARG A 30 16.65 11.96 7.51
C ARG A 30 15.34 11.40 6.98
N LEU A 31 15.37 10.74 5.82
CA LEU A 31 14.22 10.03 5.26
C LEU A 31 13.91 8.80 6.12
N LEU A 32 12.70 8.75 6.68
CA LEU A 32 12.25 7.65 7.55
C LEU A 32 11.38 6.65 6.79
N ALA A 33 10.48 7.16 5.97
CA ALA A 33 9.50 6.35 5.27
C ALA A 33 9.07 7.01 3.95
N VAL A 34 8.41 6.23 3.11
CA VAL A 34 7.64 6.73 1.97
C VAL A 34 6.24 6.13 2.02
N GLU A 35 5.23 6.92 1.69
CA GLU A 35 3.87 6.42 1.47
C GLU A 35 3.63 6.30 -0.03
N ILE A 36 3.20 5.12 -0.50
CA ILE A 36 2.76 4.95 -1.90
C ILE A 36 1.29 5.38 -2.02
N LEU A 37 1.04 6.33 -2.91
CA LEU A 37 -0.29 6.84 -3.21
C LEU A 37 -0.64 6.59 -4.67
N SER A 38 -1.91 6.25 -4.91
CA SER A 38 -2.48 6.12 -6.25
C SER A 38 -3.08 7.44 -6.68
N ARG A 39 -2.71 7.95 -7.85
CA ARG A 39 -3.38 9.05 -8.54
C ARG A 39 -4.13 8.48 -9.73
N PHE A 40 -5.31 9.02 -10.00
CA PHE A 40 -6.15 8.59 -11.11
C PHE A 40 -6.37 9.80 -12.00
N ASP A 41 -6.00 9.68 -13.27
CA ASP A 41 -6.23 10.74 -14.26
C ASP A 41 -7.20 10.23 -15.31
N SER A 42 -8.02 11.12 -15.89
CA SER A 42 -8.80 10.80 -17.08
C SER A 42 -7.91 10.27 -18.20
N LEU A 43 -8.46 9.47 -19.12
CA LEU A 43 -7.72 8.95 -20.28
C LEU A 43 -6.99 10.04 -21.09
N ASP A 44 -7.60 11.22 -21.19
CA ASP A 44 -7.05 12.38 -21.91
C ASP A 44 -6.08 13.23 -21.05
N GLY A 45 -5.91 12.90 -19.77
CA GLY A 45 -4.97 13.54 -18.84
C GLY A 45 -5.41 14.89 -18.27
N ASP A 46 -6.53 15.45 -18.72
CA ASP A 46 -7.00 16.79 -18.35
C ASP A 46 -7.61 16.89 -16.94
N LEU A 47 -8.09 15.78 -16.39
CA LEU A 47 -8.71 15.75 -15.07
C LEU A 47 -7.99 14.78 -14.14
N ALA A 48 -7.49 15.30 -13.02
CA ALA A 48 -7.01 14.50 -11.90
C ALA A 48 -8.14 14.25 -10.91
N MET A 49 -8.37 12.98 -10.58
CA MET A 49 -9.34 12.56 -9.58
C MET A 49 -8.66 12.43 -8.20
N PRO A 50 -9.30 12.94 -7.13
CA PRO A 50 -8.83 12.69 -5.76
C PRO A 50 -8.70 11.20 -5.48
N THR A 51 -7.59 10.80 -4.85
CA THR A 51 -7.25 9.38 -4.59
C THR A 51 -8.37 8.63 -3.87
N GLU A 52 -8.97 9.23 -2.85
CA GLU A 52 -10.05 8.63 -2.08
C GLU A 52 -11.29 8.32 -2.93
N ILE A 53 -11.65 9.26 -3.83
CA ILE A 53 -12.76 9.09 -4.76
C ILE A 53 -12.41 7.99 -5.77
N GLY A 54 -11.21 8.03 -6.34
CA GLY A 54 -10.76 7.04 -7.32
C GLY A 54 -10.76 5.62 -6.75
N VAL A 55 -10.17 5.40 -5.57
CA VAL A 55 -10.20 4.09 -4.88
C VAL A 55 -11.63 3.70 -4.48
N GLY A 56 -12.47 4.66 -4.10
CA GLY A 56 -13.88 4.45 -3.78
C GLY A 56 -14.70 3.91 -4.95
N LEU A 57 -14.38 4.32 -6.17
CA LEU A 57 -15.06 3.88 -7.40
C LEU A 57 -14.61 2.48 -7.88
N LEU A 58 -13.48 1.97 -7.40
CA LEU A 58 -12.99 0.65 -7.80
C LEU A 58 -13.87 -0.47 -7.24
N THR A 59 -14.12 -1.48 -8.06
CA THR A 59 -14.67 -2.75 -7.59
C THR A 59 -13.67 -3.46 -6.66
N PRO A 60 -14.11 -4.38 -5.79
CA PRO A 60 -13.20 -5.20 -4.97
C PRO A 60 -12.09 -5.89 -5.76
N ARG A 61 -12.44 -6.42 -6.95
CA ARG A 61 -11.47 -7.07 -7.85
C ARG A 61 -10.43 -6.08 -8.39
N GLN A 62 -10.85 -4.87 -8.74
CA GLN A 62 -9.95 -3.82 -9.21
C GLN A 62 -9.02 -3.31 -8.09
N ARG A 63 -9.51 -3.20 -6.85
CA ARG A 63 -8.67 -2.87 -5.68
C ARG A 63 -7.56 -3.91 -5.46
N VAL A 64 -7.90 -5.19 -5.60
CA VAL A 64 -6.93 -6.29 -5.55
C VAL A 64 -5.92 -6.21 -6.71
N ALA A 65 -6.37 -5.90 -7.93
CA ALA A 65 -5.48 -5.74 -9.06
C ALA A 65 -4.49 -4.57 -8.86
N LEU A 66 -4.99 -3.42 -8.41
CA LEU A 66 -4.19 -2.24 -8.08
C LEU A 66 -3.13 -2.56 -7.02
N PHE A 67 -3.52 -3.24 -5.93
CA PHE A 67 -2.59 -3.64 -4.89
C PHE A 67 -1.50 -4.58 -5.39
N ASN A 68 -1.85 -5.57 -6.24
CA ASN A 68 -0.87 -6.48 -6.80
C ASN A 68 0.15 -5.77 -7.71
N GLU A 69 -0.29 -4.77 -8.48
CA GLU A 69 0.60 -3.94 -9.29
C GLU A 69 1.56 -3.12 -8.42
N GLN A 70 1.03 -2.48 -7.38
CA GLN A 70 1.85 -1.76 -6.39
C GLN A 70 2.86 -2.69 -5.71
N LEU A 71 2.44 -3.89 -5.31
CA LEU A 71 3.30 -4.89 -4.69
C LEU A 71 4.44 -5.33 -5.62
N LEU A 72 4.16 -5.54 -6.91
CA LEU A 72 5.19 -5.84 -7.91
C LEU A 72 6.20 -4.70 -8.07
N LEU A 73 5.72 -3.45 -8.07
CA LEU A 73 6.60 -2.29 -8.11
C LEU A 73 7.48 -2.23 -6.86
N ILE A 74 6.92 -2.43 -5.67
CA ILE A 74 7.65 -2.39 -4.40
C ILE A 74 8.72 -3.47 -4.34
N GLU A 75 8.43 -4.69 -4.79
CA GLU A 75 9.38 -5.79 -4.85
C GLU A 75 10.62 -5.45 -5.71
N GLN A 76 10.46 -4.68 -6.80
CA GLN A 76 11.59 -4.26 -7.64
C GLN A 76 12.58 -3.34 -6.91
N TYR A 77 12.11 -2.60 -5.91
CA TYR A 77 12.92 -1.65 -5.13
C TYR A 77 13.24 -2.14 -3.72
N ALA A 78 12.96 -3.42 -3.40
CA ALA A 78 13.07 -3.96 -2.05
C ALA A 78 14.46 -3.78 -1.42
N SER A 79 15.54 -4.03 -2.19
CA SER A 79 16.91 -3.86 -1.69
C SER A 79 17.19 -2.43 -1.23
N TRP A 80 16.68 -1.42 -1.96
CA TRP A 80 16.89 -0.03 -1.60
C TRP A 80 16.27 0.31 -0.24
N PHE A 81 15.03 -0.12 0.01
CA PHE A 81 14.36 0.10 1.30
C PHE A 81 15.07 -0.59 2.46
N ILE A 82 15.55 -1.82 2.24
CA ILE A 82 16.28 -2.59 3.25
C ILE A 82 17.62 -1.92 3.57
N GLU A 83 18.41 -1.59 2.54
CA GLU A 83 19.74 -0.98 2.67
C GLU A 83 19.69 0.38 3.36
N HIS A 84 18.69 1.20 3.03
CA HIS A 84 18.57 2.57 3.56
C HIS A 84 17.73 2.64 4.84
N GLN A 85 17.20 1.50 5.31
CA GLN A 85 16.33 1.41 6.49
C GLN A 85 15.12 2.35 6.41
N VAL A 86 14.55 2.50 5.21
CA VAL A 86 13.38 3.34 4.93
C VAL A 86 12.15 2.44 4.92
N LEU A 87 11.10 2.82 5.65
CA LEU A 87 9.81 2.11 5.62
C LEU A 87 9.02 2.49 4.37
N LEU A 88 8.17 1.58 3.88
CA LEU A 88 7.17 1.90 2.87
C LEU A 88 5.79 1.63 3.45
N SER A 89 4.93 2.64 3.50
CA SER A 89 3.53 2.46 3.87
C SER A 89 2.60 2.44 2.66
N ILE A 90 1.55 1.63 2.75
CA ILE A 90 0.51 1.49 1.74
C ILE A 90 -0.85 1.36 2.41
N ASN A 91 -1.81 2.17 1.95
CA ASN A 91 -3.22 2.05 2.34
C ASN A 91 -3.85 0.83 1.67
N ILE A 92 -4.58 0.02 2.43
CA ILE A 92 -5.27 -1.17 1.94
C ILE A 92 -6.75 -1.16 2.30
N GLU A 93 -7.56 -1.56 1.32
CA GLU A 93 -9.01 -1.71 1.48
C GLU A 93 -9.40 -3.10 1.97
N GLN A 94 -10.65 -3.26 2.40
CA GLN A 94 -11.18 -4.54 2.91
C GLN A 94 -10.90 -5.72 1.97
N SER A 95 -11.12 -5.55 0.67
CA SER A 95 -10.89 -6.61 -0.32
C SER A 95 -9.43 -7.06 -0.40
N VAL A 96 -8.48 -6.15 -0.14
CA VAL A 96 -7.05 -6.46 -0.12
C VAL A 96 -6.66 -7.16 1.18
N ALA A 97 -7.19 -6.69 2.32
CA ALA A 97 -6.98 -7.38 3.58
C ALA A 97 -7.54 -8.82 3.55
N GLU A 98 -8.72 -9.02 2.96
CA GLU A 98 -9.31 -10.34 2.76
C GLU A 98 -8.44 -11.22 1.86
N LEU A 99 -7.87 -10.67 0.78
CA LEU A 99 -6.89 -11.39 -0.05
C LEU A 99 -5.70 -11.87 0.79
N ILE A 100 -5.07 -10.98 1.57
CA ILE A 100 -3.88 -11.28 2.36
C ILE A 100 -4.16 -12.38 3.39
N VAL A 101 -5.33 -12.37 4.04
CA VAL A 101 -5.71 -13.40 5.04
C VAL A 101 -5.93 -14.76 4.39
N ASN A 102 -6.48 -14.80 3.18
CA ASN A 102 -6.94 -16.03 2.55
C ASN A 102 -5.94 -16.62 1.53
N ASP A 103 -4.99 -15.81 1.04
CA ASP A 103 -3.98 -16.23 0.09
C ASP A 103 -2.58 -16.31 0.74
N ARG A 104 -2.13 -17.55 0.96
CA ARG A 104 -0.80 -17.82 1.54
C ARG A 104 0.35 -17.32 0.68
N HIS A 105 0.20 -17.27 -0.64
CA HIS A 105 1.26 -16.78 -1.52
C HIS A 105 1.45 -15.28 -1.34
N VAL A 106 0.36 -14.53 -1.26
CA VAL A 106 0.42 -13.08 -0.99
C VAL A 106 1.01 -12.81 0.39
N ALA A 107 0.57 -13.54 1.43
CA ALA A 107 1.14 -13.42 2.77
C ALA A 107 2.66 -13.70 2.80
N GLN A 108 3.11 -14.76 2.12
CA GLN A 108 4.54 -15.09 2.03
C GLN A 108 5.35 -14.05 1.25
N ARG A 109 4.79 -13.40 0.23
CA ARG A 109 5.44 -12.29 -0.47
C ARG A 109 5.66 -11.12 0.50
N LEU A 110 4.62 -10.75 1.26
CA LEU A 110 4.68 -9.66 2.24
C LEU A 110 5.69 -9.95 3.37
N GLN A 111 5.80 -11.20 3.83
CA GLN A 111 6.80 -11.58 4.84
C GLN A 111 8.26 -11.37 4.37
N ARG A 112 8.51 -11.33 3.06
CA ARG A 112 9.84 -11.03 2.49
C ARG A 112 10.10 -9.54 2.33
N LEU A 113 9.13 -8.68 2.66
CA LEU A 113 9.20 -7.23 2.54
C LEU A 113 9.12 -6.61 3.94
N PRO A 114 10.15 -6.77 4.80
CA PRO A 114 10.09 -6.40 6.21
C PRO A 114 9.99 -4.89 6.47
N PHE A 115 10.22 -4.07 5.43
CA PHE A 115 10.08 -2.62 5.46
C PHE A 115 8.64 -2.15 5.18
N MET A 116 7.76 -3.04 4.74
CA MET A 116 6.39 -2.69 4.37
C MET A 116 5.49 -2.53 5.60
N VAL A 117 4.72 -1.45 5.60
CA VAL A 117 3.72 -1.13 6.58
C VAL A 117 2.36 -1.12 5.88
N LEU A 118 1.43 -1.96 6.35
CA LEU A 118 0.06 -1.94 5.84
C LEU A 118 -0.78 -1.03 6.72
N GLU A 119 -1.43 -0.05 6.09
CA GLU A 119 -2.32 0.90 6.74
C GLU A 119 -3.77 0.59 6.36
N ILE A 120 -4.65 0.57 7.35
CA ILE A 120 -6.10 0.43 7.17
C ILE A 120 -6.80 1.68 7.69
N SER A 121 -7.91 2.07 7.04
CA SER A 121 -8.72 3.19 7.51
C SER A 121 -9.55 2.81 8.75
N GLU A 122 -9.94 3.78 9.57
CA GLU A 122 -10.78 3.55 10.75
C GLU A 122 -12.19 3.06 10.40
N GLY A 123 -12.65 3.33 9.17
CA GLY A 123 -13.91 2.81 8.63
C GLY A 123 -13.87 1.33 8.27
N PHE A 124 -12.75 0.64 8.47
CA PHE A 124 -12.58 -0.77 8.15
C PHE A 124 -13.57 -1.63 8.96
N PRO A 125 -14.56 -2.30 8.33
CA PRO A 125 -15.69 -2.91 9.05
C PRO A 125 -15.32 -4.00 10.05
N GLN A 126 -14.09 -4.50 9.99
CA GLN A 126 -13.60 -5.58 10.84
C GLN A 126 -12.85 -5.06 12.07
N LEU A 127 -12.55 -3.74 12.14
CA LEU A 127 -12.06 -3.07 13.34
C LEU A 127 -13.08 -3.15 14.48
N SER A 128 -14.37 -2.99 14.15
CA SER A 128 -15.48 -3.09 15.10
C SER A 128 -15.82 -4.54 15.50
N ALA A 129 -15.30 -5.55 14.79
CA ALA A 129 -15.67 -6.95 14.96
C ALA A 129 -14.67 -7.82 15.76
N GLY A 130 -13.50 -7.28 16.14
CA GLY A 130 -12.56 -7.84 17.14
C GLY A 130 -11.85 -9.18 16.83
N LYS A 131 -12.54 -10.21 16.32
CA LYS A 131 -12.03 -11.59 16.19
C LYS A 131 -11.26 -11.89 14.90
N LYS A 132 -11.55 -11.22 13.78
CA LYS A 132 -10.86 -11.47 12.49
C LYS A 132 -9.52 -10.75 12.37
N MET A 133 -9.30 -9.70 13.15
CA MET A 133 -8.07 -8.91 13.15
C MET A 133 -6.84 -9.72 13.58
N SER A 134 -6.99 -10.66 14.52
CA SER A 134 -5.87 -11.50 14.98
C SER A 134 -5.26 -12.35 13.86
N ARG A 135 -6.07 -12.86 12.92
CA ARG A 135 -5.57 -13.62 11.77
C ARG A 135 -4.85 -12.75 10.76
N PHE A 136 -5.35 -11.53 10.55
CA PHE A 136 -4.71 -10.56 9.67
C PHE A 136 -3.38 -10.08 10.25
N ALA A 137 -3.38 -9.69 11.53
CA ALA A 137 -2.18 -9.39 12.32
C ALA A 137 -1.15 -10.51 12.33
N GLY A 138 -1.57 -11.77 12.42
CA GLY A 138 -0.67 -12.92 12.36
C GLY A 138 -0.11 -13.23 10.97
N SER A 139 -0.70 -12.69 9.90
CA SER A 139 -0.29 -12.98 8.51
C SER A 139 0.75 -12.00 7.98
N VAL A 140 0.95 -10.84 8.63
CA VAL A 140 1.86 -9.78 8.17
C VAL A 140 2.64 -9.17 9.32
N SER A 141 3.94 -8.94 9.12
CA SER A 141 4.83 -8.31 10.08
C SER A 141 4.85 -6.78 9.87
N GLY A 142 3.79 -6.05 10.24
CA GLY A 142 3.81 -4.59 10.05
C GLY A 142 2.46 -3.86 9.94
N LEU A 143 1.43 -4.30 10.66
CA LEU A 143 0.13 -3.60 10.67
C LEU A 143 0.16 -2.35 11.54
N ARG A 144 -0.25 -1.21 10.98
CA ARG A 144 -0.46 0.04 11.72
C ARG A 144 -1.89 0.55 11.55
N TYR A 145 -2.42 1.14 12.63
CA TYR A 145 -3.73 1.78 12.67
C TYR A 145 -3.52 3.29 12.71
N GLY A 146 -3.80 3.98 11.60
CA GLY A 146 -3.57 5.42 11.48
C GLY A 146 -2.12 5.85 11.80
N TRP A 147 -1.93 7.15 11.98
CA TRP A 147 -0.61 7.80 12.13
C TRP A 147 0.09 7.49 13.48
N MET A 148 -0.39 6.53 14.25
CA MET A 148 0.15 6.27 15.59
C MET A 148 1.36 5.33 15.52
N THR A 149 2.53 5.94 15.69
CA THR A 149 3.83 5.27 15.62
C THR A 149 4.10 4.50 16.92
N LEU A 150 3.88 3.19 16.96
CA LEU A 150 4.69 2.35 17.86
C LEU A 150 6.08 2.25 17.22
N ALA A 151 7.00 3.05 17.74
CA ALA A 151 8.42 2.89 17.45
C ALA A 151 8.84 1.48 17.88
N PRO A 152 9.73 0.78 17.15
CA PRO A 152 10.35 -0.41 17.70
C PRO A 152 11.05 0.01 19.01
N ALA A 153 10.76 -0.72 20.09
CA ALA A 153 11.51 -0.59 21.32
C ALA A 153 12.99 -0.76 20.97
N ARG A 154 13.79 0.29 21.18
CA ARG A 154 15.24 0.19 21.10
C ARG A 154 15.67 -0.79 22.19
N HIS A 155 15.99 -2.02 21.82
CA HIS A 155 16.82 -2.85 22.68
C HIS A 155 18.23 -2.27 22.66
N ARG A 156 18.62 -1.71 23.81
CA ARG A 156 20.02 -1.53 24.21
C ARG A 156 20.63 -2.89 24.48
#